data_AF-A0A819WU62-F1
#
_entry.id   AF-A0A819WU62-F1
#
_cell.length_a   1.000
_cell.length_b   1.000
_cell.length_c   1.000
_cell.angle_alpha   90.00
_cell.angle_beta   90.00
_cell.angle_gamma   90.00
#
_symmetry.space_group_name_H-M   'P 1'
#
loop_
_entity.id
_entity.type
_entity.pdbx_description
1 polymer ?
#
loop_
_entity_poly.entity_id
_entity_poly.type
_entity_poly.pdbx_seq_one_letter_code
_entity_poly.pdbx_strand_id
1 'polypeptide(L)'
;GHDISVSASKLRSGSGEPVVYILNRLADDALKRSGFTWRLPEKPDELPDADDSGPKDDDNEIDVNKIDEEMFNRDTDADEYEEDEAVLNMEALTKLGLKTSSVGAAAISEPEIRPELIMESTTDATEWKLEVERILPQLKVTFKAENKDWRARQEQRLTYKSQIANSLKDAEQMLTRFHTDIAKSLEKITTREQYINSQLNDHVHEFHQQQDLLAQAKQHYRHCSSGITEKSQQLSQITAELSQIKEEMEETGQNVTDGGPLVKIKKAIEELSRDIIRVDVRIAVLEHTLMQSKVREKEEANDEKADYLLNEPDFD
;
A
#
# COMPACT_ATOMS: atom_id res chain seq x y z
N GLY A 1 13.10 -45.63 -3.66
CA GLY A 1 13.96 -45.23 -2.54
C GLY A 1 14.94 -44.25 -3.11
N HIS A 2 15.01 -43.03 -2.57
CA HIS A 2 15.84 -41.98 -3.14
C HIS A 2 17.29 -42.15 -2.67
N ASP A 3 18.23 -42.14 -3.62
CA ASP A 3 19.67 -42.11 -3.33
C ASP A 3 20.08 -40.70 -2.90
N ILE A 4 20.63 -40.62 -1.70
CA ILE A 4 21.13 -39.38 -1.12
C ILE A 4 22.65 -39.37 -1.35
N SER A 5 23.10 -38.69 -2.41
CA SER A 5 24.53 -38.59 -2.73
C SER A 5 25.23 -37.53 -1.88
N VAL A 6 25.30 -37.76 -0.56
CA VAL A 6 26.12 -36.94 0.33
C VAL A 6 27.22 -37.83 0.92
N SER A 7 28.48 -37.46 0.72
CA SER A 7 29.59 -38.21 1.31
C SER A 7 29.48 -38.22 2.83
N ALA A 8 29.68 -39.39 3.46
CA ALA A 8 29.52 -39.57 4.91
C ALA A 8 30.40 -38.60 5.74
N SER A 9 31.51 -38.14 5.16
CA SER A 9 32.38 -37.11 5.74
C SER A 9 31.69 -35.76 5.92
N LYS A 10 30.83 -35.34 4.97
CA LYS A 10 30.07 -34.08 5.04
C LYS A 10 28.90 -34.13 6.03
N LEU A 11 28.39 -35.32 6.34
CA LEU A 11 27.35 -35.54 7.36
C LEU A 11 27.89 -35.62 8.78
N ARG A 12 29.20 -35.86 8.94
CA ARG A 12 29.86 -35.97 10.24
C ARG A 12 29.88 -34.65 11.02
N SER A 13 29.73 -33.52 10.32
CA SER A 13 29.67 -32.19 10.94
C SER A 13 28.36 -31.94 11.69
N GLY A 14 27.31 -32.74 11.45
CA GLY A 14 26.00 -32.61 12.12
C GLY A 14 25.22 -31.33 11.80
N SER A 15 25.81 -30.40 11.06
CA SER A 15 25.23 -29.14 10.62
C SER A 15 25.78 -28.75 9.26
N GLY A 16 24.98 -28.06 8.46
CA GLY A 16 25.31 -27.61 7.11
C GLY A 16 24.24 -27.94 6.09
N GLU A 17 24.29 -27.26 4.95
CA GLU A 17 23.42 -27.44 3.78
C GLU A 17 23.17 -28.91 3.39
N PRO A 18 24.19 -29.81 3.33
CA PRO A 18 23.95 -31.22 3.05
C PRO A 18 23.11 -31.94 4.11
N VAL A 19 23.16 -31.55 5.38
CA VAL A 19 22.35 -32.15 6.46
C VAL A 19 20.91 -31.64 6.38
N VAL A 20 20.73 -30.33 6.14
CA VAL A 20 19.41 -29.70 5.99
C VAL A 20 18.68 -30.23 4.76
N TYR A 21 19.39 -30.42 3.64
CA TYR A 21 18.83 -31.00 2.42
C TYR A 21 18.24 -32.40 2.65
N ILE A 22 18.95 -33.25 3.39
CA ILE A 22 18.48 -34.60 3.72
C ILE A 22 17.28 -34.54 4.66
N LEU A 23 17.34 -33.71 5.70
CA LEU A 23 16.23 -33.57 6.65
C LEU A 23 14.96 -33.07 5.96
N ASN A 24 15.09 -32.12 5.02
CA ASN A 24 13.95 -31.61 4.26
C ASN A 24 13.35 -32.70 3.35
N ARG A 25 14.19 -33.45 2.63
CA ARG A 25 13.74 -34.58 1.80
C ARG A 25 13.08 -35.70 2.61
N LEU A 26 13.63 -36.00 3.79
CA LEU A 26 13.08 -37.02 4.67
C LEU A 26 11.77 -36.55 5.33
N ALA A 27 11.63 -35.25 5.60
CA ALA A 27 10.38 -34.63 6.01
C ALA A 27 9.33 -34.68 4.89
N ASP A 28 9.68 -34.36 3.65
CA ASP A 28 8.78 -34.47 2.49
C ASP A 28 8.28 -35.91 2.27
N ASP A 29 9.18 -36.90 2.38
CA ASP A 29 8.79 -38.31 2.26
C ASP A 29 7.94 -38.79 3.45
N ALA A 30 8.19 -38.28 4.65
CA ALA A 30 7.34 -38.53 5.81
C ALA A 30 5.95 -37.91 5.65
N LEU A 31 5.87 -36.68 5.12
CA LEU A 31 4.62 -35.97 4.84
C LEU A 31 3.81 -36.64 3.72
N LYS A 32 4.48 -37.17 2.69
CA LYS A 32 3.84 -37.99 1.64
C LYS A 32 3.27 -39.30 2.19
N ARG A 33 4.00 -39.99 3.09
CA ARG A 33 3.52 -41.23 3.72
C ARG A 33 2.41 -41.00 4.73
N SER A 34 2.37 -39.84 5.39
CA SER A 34 1.31 -39.46 6.32
C SER A 34 0.07 -38.87 5.63
N GLY A 35 0.12 -38.66 4.30
CA GLY A 35 -0.98 -38.09 3.52
C GLY A 35 -1.25 -36.62 3.86
N PHE A 36 -0.25 -35.89 4.34
CA PHE A 36 -0.41 -34.51 4.78
C PHE A 36 -0.56 -33.59 3.57
N THR A 37 -1.66 -32.84 3.53
CA THR A 37 -1.90 -31.77 2.56
C THR A 37 -1.83 -30.42 3.28
N TRP A 38 -1.04 -29.50 2.76
CA TRP A 38 -1.01 -28.12 3.23
C TRP A 38 -2.40 -27.51 3.12
N ARG A 39 -2.97 -27.08 4.25
CA ARG A 39 -4.24 -26.35 4.25
C ARG A 39 -3.96 -24.89 3.92
N LEU A 40 -4.78 -24.32 3.04
CA LEU A 40 -4.72 -22.91 2.71
C LEU A 40 -4.99 -22.09 3.98
N PRO A 41 -4.14 -21.10 4.34
CA PRO A 41 -4.36 -20.26 5.50
C PRO A 41 -5.72 -19.57 5.43
N GLU A 42 -6.54 -19.74 6.46
CA GLU A 42 -7.85 -19.09 6.57
C GLU A 42 -7.61 -17.63 6.95
N LYS A 43 -7.79 -16.70 6.00
CA LYS A 43 -7.75 -15.26 6.27
C LYS A 43 -8.94 -14.94 7.19
N PRO A 44 -8.74 -14.33 8.36
CA PRO A 44 -9.86 -13.92 9.21
C PRO A 44 -10.77 -12.99 8.40
N ASP A 45 -12.09 -13.23 8.46
CA ASP A 45 -13.08 -12.38 7.81
C ASP A 45 -12.90 -10.93 8.25
N GLU A 46 -12.44 -10.09 7.32
CA GLU A 46 -12.42 -8.64 7.47
C GLU A 46 -13.87 -8.18 7.66
N LEU A 47 -14.12 -7.43 8.74
CA LEU A 47 -15.40 -6.76 8.97
C LEU A 47 -15.75 -5.93 7.73
N PRO A 48 -17.04 -5.83 7.34
CA PRO A 48 -17.42 -5.05 6.18
C PRO A 48 -17.11 -3.57 6.44
N ASP A 49 -16.08 -3.09 5.75
CA ASP A 49 -15.72 -1.68 5.65
C ASP A 49 -16.91 -0.90 5.12
N ALA A 50 -17.41 0.01 5.95
CA ALA A 50 -18.21 1.11 5.49
C ALA A 50 -17.28 2.14 4.85
N ASP A 51 -17.66 2.58 3.65
CA ASP A 51 -17.18 3.75 2.91
C ASP A 51 -16.11 3.51 1.82
N ASP A 52 -16.52 2.76 0.79
CA ASP A 52 -16.01 2.92 -0.57
C ASP A 52 -16.72 4.10 -1.25
N SER A 53 -16.19 5.32 -1.10
CA SER A 53 -16.49 6.44 -2.00
C SER A 53 -15.41 7.54 -1.98
N GLY A 54 -14.29 7.30 -2.65
CA GLY A 54 -13.28 8.33 -2.97
C GLY A 54 -12.76 8.15 -4.40
N PRO A 55 -12.79 9.17 -5.29
CA PRO A 55 -12.37 9.02 -6.68
C PRO A 55 -10.86 8.87 -6.82
N LYS A 56 -10.49 7.97 -7.74
CA LYS A 56 -9.16 7.68 -8.28
C LYS A 56 -8.40 8.94 -8.72
N ASP A 57 -7.08 8.93 -8.52
CA ASP A 57 -6.04 9.23 -9.54
C ASP A 57 -4.64 9.14 -8.89
N ASP A 58 -3.82 8.19 -9.32
CA ASP A 58 -2.46 8.49 -9.81
C ASP A 58 -1.85 7.26 -10.49
N ASP A 59 -1.74 7.35 -11.81
CA ASP A 59 -0.97 6.47 -12.67
C ASP A 59 0.53 6.64 -12.37
N ASN A 60 1.11 5.70 -11.61
CA ASN A 60 2.53 5.29 -11.67
C ASN A 60 2.80 4.15 -10.65
N GLU A 61 2.24 2.97 -10.90
CA GLU A 61 2.69 1.76 -10.21
C GLU A 61 3.61 0.96 -11.15
N ILE A 62 4.88 0.85 -10.75
CA ILE A 62 5.87 -0.04 -11.35
C ILE A 62 5.44 -1.47 -11.01
N ASP A 63 5.04 -2.24 -12.03
CA ASP A 63 4.67 -3.65 -11.89
C ASP A 63 5.91 -4.49 -11.55
N VAL A 64 6.10 -4.73 -10.26
CA VAL A 64 7.17 -5.56 -9.67
C VAL A 64 7.20 -6.99 -10.22
N ASN A 65 6.08 -7.50 -10.76
CA ASN A 65 6.04 -8.84 -11.34
C ASN A 65 6.84 -8.94 -12.65
N LYS A 66 7.00 -7.84 -13.39
CA LYS A 66 7.80 -7.82 -14.63
C LYS A 66 9.31 -7.80 -14.39
N ILE A 67 9.76 -7.30 -13.24
CA ILE A 67 11.19 -7.30 -12.88
C ILE A 67 11.63 -8.70 -12.43
N ASP A 68 10.76 -9.45 -11.75
CA ASP A 68 11.04 -10.83 -11.33
C ASP A 68 11.08 -11.81 -12.52
N GLU A 69 10.23 -11.63 -13.54
CA GLU A 69 10.24 -12.47 -14.74
C GLU A 69 11.47 -12.25 -15.63
N GLU A 70 12.02 -11.03 -15.70
CA GLU A 70 13.26 -10.78 -16.45
C GLU A 70 14.53 -11.26 -15.72
N MET A 71 14.48 -11.40 -14.39
CA MET A 71 15.61 -11.94 -13.60
C MET A 71 15.65 -13.47 -13.61
N PHE A 72 14.51 -14.15 -13.73
CA PHE A 72 14.42 -15.61 -13.68
C PHE A 72 14.83 -16.29 -15.01
N ASN A 73 14.70 -15.60 -16.15
CA ASN A 73 15.01 -16.15 -17.47
C ASN A 73 16.48 -15.99 -17.92
N ARG A 74 17.37 -15.48 -17.06
CA ARG A 74 18.76 -15.19 -17.42
C ARG A 74 19.79 -16.25 -16.98
N ASP A 75 19.38 -17.24 -16.18
CA ASP A 75 20.30 -18.21 -15.55
C ASP A 75 20.01 -19.68 -15.91
N THR A 76 19.24 -19.97 -16.97
CA THR A 76 18.99 -21.35 -17.40
C THR A 76 19.51 -21.64 -18.80
N ASP A 77 20.82 -21.53 -18.99
CA ASP A 77 21.54 -22.09 -20.13
C ASP A 77 22.93 -22.54 -19.63
N ALA A 78 23.11 -23.84 -19.38
CA ALA A 78 24.39 -24.56 -19.53
C ALA A 78 24.29 -26.01 -19.02
N ASP A 79 24.58 -26.93 -19.95
CA ASP A 79 25.37 -28.14 -19.77
C ASP A 79 24.67 -29.46 -19.43
N GLU A 80 24.16 -30.04 -20.52
CA GLU A 80 24.13 -31.46 -20.88
C GLU A 80 25.49 -32.15 -20.66
N TYR A 81 25.53 -33.23 -19.88
CA TYR A 81 26.54 -34.30 -19.98
C TYR A 81 25.86 -35.66 -19.74
N GLU A 82 25.78 -36.44 -20.83
CA GLU A 82 25.63 -37.89 -20.82
C GLU A 82 26.87 -38.53 -20.18
N GLU A 83 26.69 -39.50 -19.28
CA GLU A 83 27.71 -40.55 -19.09
C GLU A 83 27.07 -41.87 -18.61
N ASP A 84 27.47 -42.93 -19.30
CA ASP A 84 26.92 -44.29 -19.31
C ASP A 84 26.97 -45.02 -17.95
N GLU A 85 25.81 -45.52 -17.49
CA GLU A 85 25.72 -46.49 -16.40
C GLU A 85 25.80 -47.94 -16.92
N ALA A 86 26.95 -48.58 -16.68
CA ALA A 86 27.09 -50.03 -16.78
C ALA A 86 26.33 -50.72 -15.64
N VAL A 87 25.18 -51.32 -15.97
CA VAL A 87 24.34 -52.12 -15.07
C VAL A 87 25.08 -53.38 -14.61
N LEU A 88 25.48 -53.42 -13.33
CA LEU A 88 25.94 -54.63 -12.64
C LEU A 88 24.72 -55.39 -12.10
N ASN A 89 24.35 -56.44 -12.82
CA ASN A 89 23.19 -57.30 -12.61
C ASN A 89 23.22 -58.04 -11.25
N MET A 90 22.36 -57.61 -10.31
CA MET A 90 22.12 -58.23 -9.00
C MET A 90 21.34 -59.56 -9.06
N GLU A 91 21.12 -60.13 -10.24
CA GLU A 91 20.46 -61.44 -10.41
C GLU A 91 21.46 -62.61 -10.57
N ALA A 92 22.75 -62.31 -10.73
CA ALA A 92 23.80 -63.33 -10.88
C ALA A 92 24.27 -63.95 -9.54
N LEU A 93 24.12 -63.25 -8.41
CA LEU A 93 24.59 -63.72 -7.10
C LEU A 93 23.62 -64.69 -6.40
N THR A 94 22.34 -64.66 -6.75
CA THR A 94 21.32 -65.56 -6.18
C THR A 94 21.28 -66.93 -6.85
N LYS A 95 21.86 -67.06 -8.05
CA LYS A 95 21.88 -68.31 -8.82
C LYS A 95 23.09 -69.22 -8.54
N LEU A 96 24.07 -68.74 -7.78
CA LEU A 96 25.26 -69.51 -7.38
C LEU A 96 25.14 -69.97 -5.91
N GLY A 97 24.28 -70.99 -5.77
CA GLY A 97 24.11 -71.93 -4.66
C GLY A 97 24.90 -71.74 -3.37
N LEU A 98 24.17 -71.43 -2.29
CA LEU A 98 24.54 -71.86 -0.94
C LEU A 98 23.30 -72.40 -0.21
N LYS A 99 22.97 -73.67 -0.49
CA LYS A 99 22.14 -74.49 0.39
C LYS A 99 23.03 -75.03 1.51
N THR A 100 22.79 -74.67 2.76
CA THR A 100 23.24 -75.48 3.91
C THR A 100 22.18 -75.51 5.03
N SER A 101 21.48 -76.64 5.05
CA SER A 101 21.04 -77.39 6.24
C SER A 101 20.17 -76.71 7.31
N SER A 102 18.85 -76.74 7.10
CA SER A 102 17.89 -77.02 8.18
C SER A 102 16.86 -78.06 7.70
N VAL A 103 17.22 -79.33 7.84
CA VAL A 103 16.34 -80.51 7.67
C VAL A 103 16.21 -81.09 9.08
N GLY A 104 15.03 -81.29 9.68
CA GLY A 104 13.85 -81.90 9.11
C GLY A 104 13.81 -83.34 9.61
N ALA A 105 13.03 -83.59 10.67
CA ALA A 105 12.85 -84.89 11.28
C ALA A 105 12.18 -85.88 10.32
N ALA A 106 12.82 -87.03 10.05
CA ALA A 106 12.15 -88.27 9.67
C ALA A 106 13.10 -89.46 9.85
N ALA A 107 12.58 -90.50 10.50
CA ALA A 107 13.22 -91.75 10.88
C ALA A 107 13.76 -92.57 9.70
N ILE A 108 14.88 -93.28 9.90
CA ILE A 108 15.24 -94.57 9.28
C ILE A 108 16.30 -95.26 10.17
N SER A 109 15.90 -96.39 10.76
CA SER A 109 16.64 -97.60 11.20
C SER A 109 18.07 -97.52 11.75
N GLU A 110 18.23 -97.96 13.00
CA GLU A 110 19.46 -98.52 13.59
C GLU A 110 20.10 -99.62 12.73
N PRO A 111 21.44 -99.71 12.77
CA PRO A 111 22.04 -100.93 13.28
C PRO A 111 22.86 -100.63 14.54
N GLU A 112 22.71 -101.51 15.53
CA GLU A 112 23.41 -101.51 16.81
C GLU A 112 24.93 -101.30 16.66
N ILE A 113 25.45 -100.17 17.15
CA ILE A 113 26.87 -100.01 17.44
C ILE A 113 27.02 -100.05 18.96
N ARG A 114 27.44 -101.22 19.46
CA ARG A 114 27.77 -101.46 20.87
C ARG A 114 28.78 -100.41 21.36
N PRO A 115 28.48 -99.63 22.42
CA PRO A 115 29.36 -98.57 22.91
C PRO A 115 30.51 -99.08 23.81
N GLU A 116 30.90 -100.36 23.69
CA GLU A 116 32.00 -100.96 24.48
C GLU A 116 33.30 -101.14 23.68
N LEU A 117 33.33 -100.73 22.40
CA LEU A 117 34.53 -100.77 21.56
C LEU A 117 35.09 -99.39 21.19
N ILE A 118 34.63 -98.34 21.88
CA ILE A 118 35.14 -96.98 21.71
C ILE A 118 35.87 -96.60 23.00
N MET A 119 37.18 -96.37 22.88
CA MET A 119 38.11 -95.90 23.91
C MET A 119 38.86 -96.97 24.74
N GLU A 120 39.55 -97.88 24.08
CA GLU A 120 40.87 -98.29 24.59
C GLU A 120 41.91 -97.40 23.91
N SER A 121 42.42 -96.37 24.60
CA SER A 121 43.55 -95.60 24.11
C SER A 121 44.79 -96.49 24.16
N THR A 122 45.21 -97.03 23.03
CA THR A 122 46.56 -97.61 22.88
C THR A 122 47.62 -96.52 22.78
N THR A 123 47.44 -95.40 23.49
CA THR A 123 48.35 -94.26 23.45
C THR A 123 49.38 -94.45 24.55
N ASP A 124 50.63 -94.65 24.16
CA ASP A 124 51.75 -94.79 25.06
C ASP A 124 51.90 -93.52 25.91
N ALA A 125 52.16 -93.69 27.21
CA ALA A 125 52.28 -92.58 28.16
C ALA A 125 53.42 -91.63 27.77
N THR A 126 54.42 -92.12 27.02
CA THR A 126 55.53 -91.31 26.51
C THR A 126 55.12 -90.42 25.33
N GLU A 127 54.34 -90.95 24.38
CA GLU A 127 53.79 -90.18 23.25
C GLU A 127 52.82 -89.09 23.74
N TRP A 128 51.99 -89.41 24.72
CA TRP A 128 51.09 -88.41 25.31
C TRP A 128 51.86 -87.29 26.02
N LYS A 129 52.95 -87.62 26.71
CA LYS A 129 53.79 -86.63 27.37
C LYS A 129 54.52 -85.74 26.37
N LEU A 130 55.06 -86.30 25.28
CA LEU A 130 55.68 -85.52 24.20
C LEU A 130 54.66 -84.58 23.54
N GLU A 131 53.43 -85.04 23.38
CA GLU A 131 52.38 -84.21 22.81
C GLU A 131 51.93 -83.09 23.75
N VAL A 132 51.86 -83.37 25.06
CA VAL A 132 51.65 -82.36 26.10
C VAL A 132 52.78 -81.33 26.10
N GLU A 133 54.03 -81.75 25.98
CA GLU A 133 55.18 -80.84 25.91
C GLU A 133 55.20 -80.02 24.61
N ARG A 134 54.70 -80.58 23.50
CA ARG A 134 54.54 -79.88 22.20
C ARG A 134 53.44 -78.82 22.25
N ILE A 135 52.30 -79.11 22.90
CA ILE A 135 51.16 -78.18 23.01
C ILE A 135 51.32 -77.19 24.17
N LEU A 136 52.14 -77.49 25.18
CA LEU A 136 52.40 -76.62 26.33
C LEU A 136 52.77 -75.17 25.93
N PRO A 137 53.71 -74.93 24.99
CA PRO A 137 54.03 -73.58 24.54
C PRO A 137 52.92 -72.93 23.70
N GLN A 138 52.03 -73.71 23.08
CA GLN A 138 50.86 -73.20 22.33
C GLN A 138 49.70 -72.84 23.27
N LEU A 139 49.56 -73.56 24.39
CA LEU A 139 48.62 -73.29 25.48
C LEU A 139 49.11 -72.22 26.45
N LYS A 140 50.40 -71.92 26.43
CA LYS A 140 50.97 -70.75 27.11
C LYS A 140 50.53 -69.50 26.34
N VAL A 141 49.25 -69.17 26.48
CA VAL A 141 48.64 -67.92 26.05
C VAL A 141 49.35 -66.83 26.83
N THR A 142 50.43 -66.31 26.25
CA THR A 142 51.05 -65.09 26.74
C THR A 142 50.02 -63.99 26.51
N PHE A 143 49.30 -63.62 27.57
CA PHE A 143 48.55 -62.38 27.64
C PHE A 143 49.57 -61.23 27.53
N LYS A 144 50.05 -60.97 26.31
CA LYS A 144 50.53 -59.64 25.98
C LYS A 144 49.32 -58.77 26.16
N ALA A 145 49.37 -57.88 27.15
CA ALA A 145 48.41 -56.81 27.35
C ALA A 145 48.46 -55.86 26.15
N GLU A 146 48.09 -56.34 24.96
CA GLU A 146 47.78 -55.50 23.83
C GLU A 146 46.45 -54.80 24.14
N ASN A 147 46.34 -53.54 23.74
CA ASN A 147 45.13 -52.69 23.76
C ASN A 147 43.92 -53.25 22.95
N LYS A 148 43.84 -54.58 22.81
CA LYS A 148 42.74 -55.38 22.30
C LYS A 148 41.96 -56.08 23.42
N ASP A 149 42.29 -55.84 24.69
CA ASP A 149 41.42 -56.25 25.77
C ASP A 149 40.10 -55.47 25.69
N TRP A 150 39.02 -56.18 25.39
CA TRP A 150 37.69 -55.61 25.31
C TRP A 150 37.27 -55.01 26.66
N ARG A 151 37.88 -55.44 27.77
CA ARG A 151 37.68 -54.86 29.11
C ARG A 151 38.23 -53.44 29.19
N ALA A 152 39.44 -53.19 28.69
CA ALA A 152 40.01 -51.84 28.63
C ALA A 152 39.18 -50.92 27.73
N ARG A 153 38.65 -51.42 26.59
CA ARG A 153 37.73 -50.67 25.73
C ARG A 153 36.38 -50.41 26.39
N GLN A 154 35.88 -51.36 27.18
CA GLN A 154 34.65 -51.22 27.96
C GLN A 154 34.81 -50.14 29.03
N GLU A 155 35.92 -50.16 29.76
CA GLU A 155 36.25 -49.15 30.76
C GLU A 155 36.39 -47.77 30.12
N GLN A 156 37.14 -47.65 29.02
CA GLN A 156 37.23 -46.42 28.23
C GLN A 156 35.85 -45.91 27.77
N ARG A 157 34.95 -46.79 27.33
CA ARG A 157 33.59 -46.41 26.94
C ARG A 157 32.80 -45.84 28.12
N LEU A 158 32.91 -46.43 29.30
CA LEU A 158 32.27 -45.93 30.51
C LEU A 158 32.85 -44.57 30.94
N THR A 159 34.17 -44.40 30.84
CA THR A 159 34.84 -43.12 31.08
C THR A 159 34.35 -42.04 30.11
N TYR A 160 34.33 -42.30 28.80
CA TYR A 160 33.80 -41.35 27.83
C TYR A 160 32.32 -41.06 28.04
N LYS A 161 31.50 -42.07 28.38
CA LYS A 161 30.09 -41.84 28.71
C LYS A 161 29.93 -40.88 29.89
N SER A 162 30.73 -41.05 30.95
CA SER A 162 30.73 -40.14 32.09
C SER A 162 31.23 -38.75 31.72
N GLN A 163 32.29 -38.63 30.93
CA GLN A 163 32.81 -37.35 30.46
C GLN A 163 31.78 -36.60 29.60
N ILE A 164 31.13 -37.31 28.66
CA ILE A 164 30.06 -36.75 27.83
C ILE A 164 28.89 -36.30 28.70
N ALA A 165 28.45 -37.12 29.66
CA ALA A 165 27.37 -36.76 30.57
C ALA A 165 27.69 -35.50 31.40
N ASN A 166 28.93 -35.37 31.88
CA ASN A 166 29.37 -34.18 32.59
C ASN A 166 29.41 -32.96 31.67
N SER A 167 29.98 -33.08 30.46
CA SER A 167 30.02 -31.97 29.50
C SER A 167 28.63 -31.53 29.02
N LEU A 168 27.70 -32.48 28.88
CA LEU A 168 26.30 -32.22 28.56
C LEU A 168 25.64 -31.45 29.70
N LYS A 169 25.84 -31.88 30.95
CA LYS A 169 25.32 -31.18 32.12
C LYS A 169 25.88 -29.76 32.26
N ASP A 170 27.16 -29.56 31.91
CA ASP A 170 27.77 -28.23 31.91
C ASP A 170 27.20 -27.36 30.79
N ALA A 171 26.99 -27.91 29.59
CA ALA A 171 26.35 -27.23 28.48
C ALA A 171 24.89 -26.86 28.78
N GLU A 172 24.11 -27.77 29.39
CA GLU A 172 22.74 -27.53 29.85
C GLU A 172 22.69 -26.40 30.88
N GLN A 173 23.65 -26.37 31.83
CA GLN A 173 23.75 -25.28 32.79
C GLN A 173 24.09 -23.95 32.12
N MET A 174 25.04 -23.92 31.19
CA MET A 174 25.38 -22.70 30.44
C MET A 174 24.20 -22.20 29.62
N LEU A 175 23.49 -23.10 28.92
CA LEU A 175 22.30 -22.77 28.15
C LEU A 175 21.18 -22.23 29.05
N THR A 176 20.96 -22.85 30.21
CA THR A 176 19.97 -22.39 31.19
C THR A 176 20.33 -21.00 31.71
N ARG A 177 21.61 -20.75 32.01
CA ARG A 177 22.06 -19.41 32.42
C ARG A 177 21.82 -18.37 31.33
N PHE A 178 22.23 -18.65 30.09
CA PHE A 178 21.96 -17.76 28.96
C PHE A 178 20.46 -17.53 28.75
N HIS A 179 19.64 -18.56 28.84
CA HIS A 179 18.20 -18.42 28.76
C HIS A 179 17.66 -17.48 29.84
N THR A 180 18.09 -17.63 31.10
CA THR A 180 17.67 -16.74 32.18
C THR A 180 18.18 -15.32 32.02
N ASP A 181 19.38 -15.12 31.50
CA ASP A 181 19.97 -13.80 31.29
C ASP A 181 19.29 -13.08 30.12
N ILE A 182 19.00 -13.80 29.03
CA ILE A 182 18.20 -13.29 27.91
C ILE A 182 16.80 -12.93 28.39
N ALA A 183 16.13 -13.80 29.16
CA ALA A 183 14.79 -13.52 29.70
C ALA A 183 14.78 -12.25 30.57
N LYS A 184 15.77 -12.08 31.46
CA LYS A 184 15.92 -10.85 32.26
C LYS A 184 16.20 -9.63 31.38
N SER A 185 16.99 -9.77 30.32
CA SER A 185 17.27 -8.66 29.41
C SER A 185 16.02 -8.24 28.62
N LEU A 186 15.20 -9.21 28.19
CA LEU A 186 13.93 -8.95 27.54
C LEU A 186 12.95 -8.27 28.48
N GLU A 187 12.82 -8.74 29.73
CA GLU A 187 11.97 -8.08 30.73
C GLU A 187 12.40 -6.63 31.00
N LYS A 188 13.71 -6.37 31.06
CA LYS A 188 14.25 -5.00 31.17
C LYS A 188 13.95 -4.15 29.93
N ILE A 189 14.03 -4.72 28.73
CA ILE A 189 13.67 -4.03 27.50
C ILE A 189 12.17 -3.72 27.51
N THR A 190 11.31 -4.69 27.80
CA THR A 190 9.85 -4.51 27.84
C THR A 190 9.43 -3.47 28.88
N THR A 191 10.00 -3.49 30.08
CA THR A 191 9.70 -2.46 31.10
C THR A 191 10.19 -1.08 30.67
N ARG A 192 11.33 -0.99 29.99
CA ARG A 192 11.83 0.28 29.45
C ARG A 192 11.00 0.77 28.27
N GLU A 193 10.53 -0.12 27.39
CA GLU A 193 9.59 0.20 26.31
C GLU A 193 8.26 0.68 26.86
N GLN A 194 7.68 -0.01 27.85
CA GLN A 194 6.46 0.43 28.52
C GLN A 194 6.63 1.82 29.14
N TYR A 195 7.78 2.08 29.79
CA TYR A 195 8.08 3.39 30.35
C TYR A 195 8.21 4.48 29.26
N ILE A 196 8.96 4.21 28.18
CA ILE A 196 9.12 5.15 27.07
C ILE A 196 7.78 5.42 26.40
N ASN A 197 6.97 4.37 26.15
CA ASN A 197 5.65 4.50 25.56
C ASN A 197 4.71 5.30 26.46
N SER A 198 4.75 5.12 27.78
CA SER A 198 3.98 5.96 28.71
C SER A 198 4.39 7.42 28.62
N GLN A 199 5.70 7.73 28.58
CA GLN A 199 6.16 9.11 28.47
C GLN A 199 5.85 9.73 27.10
N LEU A 200 5.98 8.95 26.03
CA LEU A 200 5.73 9.42 24.66
C LEU A 200 4.25 9.64 24.41
N ASN A 201 3.37 8.78 24.95
CA ASN A 201 1.93 8.93 24.79
C ASN A 201 1.42 10.27 25.35
N ASP A 202 1.94 10.72 26.49
CA ASP A 202 1.57 12.02 27.06
C ASP A 202 1.98 13.17 26.14
N HIS A 203 3.21 13.14 25.60
CA HIS A 203 3.69 14.14 24.64
C HIS A 203 2.94 14.10 23.30
N VAL A 204 2.58 12.91 22.82
CA VAL A 204 1.77 12.73 21.60
C VAL A 204 0.37 13.29 21.82
N HIS A 205 -0.23 13.04 22.99
CA HIS A 205 -1.53 13.60 23.33
C HIS A 205 -1.48 15.13 23.41
N GLU A 206 -0.47 15.70 24.06
CA GLU A 206 -0.25 17.15 24.09
C GLU A 206 -0.05 17.73 22.68
N PHE A 207 0.74 17.07 21.83
CA PHE A 207 0.93 17.49 20.44
C PHE A 207 -0.39 17.51 19.66
N HIS A 208 -1.22 16.47 19.78
CA HIS A 208 -2.54 16.44 19.17
C HIS A 208 -3.45 17.56 19.71
N GLN A 209 -3.44 17.80 21.03
CA GLN A 209 -4.20 18.89 21.61
C GLN A 209 -3.76 20.26 21.07
N GLN A 210 -2.45 20.51 20.95
CA GLN A 210 -1.92 21.74 20.35
C GLN A 210 -2.27 21.85 18.86
N GLN A 211 -2.25 20.74 18.13
CA GLN A 211 -2.64 20.68 16.72
C GLN A 211 -4.13 21.03 16.54
N ASP A 212 -5.00 20.52 17.40
CA ASP A 212 -6.43 20.83 17.40
C ASP A 212 -6.68 22.30 17.75
N LEU A 213 -6.00 22.83 18.76
CA LEU A 213 -6.07 24.26 19.11
C LEU A 213 -5.61 25.15 17.94
N LEU A 214 -4.55 24.76 17.25
CA LEU A 214 -4.06 25.46 16.07
C LEU A 214 -5.06 25.37 14.90
N ALA A 215 -5.69 24.21 14.68
CA ALA A 215 -6.73 24.05 13.67
C ALA A 215 -7.94 24.93 13.96
N GLN A 216 -8.40 24.96 15.22
CA GLN A 216 -9.48 25.84 15.67
C GLN A 216 -9.11 27.32 15.47
N ALA A 217 -7.91 27.75 15.88
CA ALA A 217 -7.45 29.12 15.69
C ALA A 217 -7.37 29.52 14.21
N LYS A 218 -6.89 28.62 13.34
CA LYS A 218 -6.88 28.83 11.88
C LYS A 218 -8.30 28.94 11.32
N GLN A 219 -9.24 28.13 11.80
CA GLN A 219 -10.64 28.20 11.39
C GLN A 219 -11.29 29.52 11.83
N HIS A 220 -11.07 29.95 13.08
CA HIS A 220 -11.53 31.24 13.58
C HIS A 220 -10.93 32.41 12.77
N TYR A 221 -9.63 32.37 12.47
CA TYR A 221 -8.99 33.37 11.63
C TYR A 221 -9.59 33.41 10.23
N ARG A 222 -9.80 32.26 9.59
CA ARG A 222 -10.44 32.17 8.26
C ARG A 222 -11.86 32.74 8.29
N HIS A 223 -12.65 32.41 9.30
CA HIS A 223 -14.01 32.90 9.47
C HIS A 223 -14.06 34.41 9.68
N CYS A 224 -13.23 34.94 10.59
CA CYS A 224 -13.11 36.38 10.80
C CYS A 224 -12.60 37.09 9.54
N SER A 225 -11.63 36.52 8.83
CA SER A 225 -11.10 37.06 7.58
C SER A 225 -12.18 37.11 6.50
N SER A 226 -12.98 36.04 6.33
CA SER A 226 -14.10 36.06 5.39
C SER A 226 -15.14 37.11 5.76
N GLY A 227 -15.43 37.27 7.06
CA GLY A 227 -16.32 38.33 7.54
C GLY A 227 -15.77 39.73 7.28
N ILE A 228 -14.47 39.95 7.44
CA ILE A 228 -13.81 41.22 7.11
C ILE A 228 -13.89 41.51 5.61
N THR A 229 -13.63 40.51 4.75
CA THR A 229 -13.76 40.66 3.30
C THR A 229 -15.20 40.99 2.90
N GLU A 230 -16.19 40.32 3.48
CA GLU A 230 -17.61 40.60 3.23
C GLU A 230 -17.98 42.03 3.68
N LYS A 231 -17.55 42.45 4.88
CA LYS A 231 -17.77 43.81 5.37
C LYS A 231 -17.06 44.86 4.52
N SER A 232 -15.86 44.57 4.04
CA SER A 232 -15.14 45.44 3.11
C SER A 232 -15.84 45.55 1.76
N GLN A 233 -16.44 44.46 1.26
CA GLN A 233 -17.25 44.47 0.04
C GLN A 233 -18.54 45.28 0.25
N GLN A 234 -19.23 45.09 1.37
CA GLN A 234 -20.42 45.87 1.74
C GLN A 234 -20.09 47.36 1.83
N LEU A 235 -18.97 47.73 2.46
CA LEU A 235 -18.53 49.13 2.53
C LEU A 235 -18.19 49.69 1.15
N SER A 236 -17.54 48.91 0.28
CA SER A 236 -17.27 49.33 -1.11
C SER A 236 -18.55 49.55 -1.90
N GLN A 237 -19.55 48.67 -1.72
CA GLN A 237 -20.85 48.80 -2.36
C GLN A 237 -21.58 50.06 -1.87
N ILE A 238 -21.67 50.27 -0.55
CA ILE A 238 -22.29 51.48 0.02
C ILE A 238 -21.55 52.73 -0.44
N THR A 239 -20.22 52.70 -0.54
CA THR A 239 -19.43 53.83 -1.05
C THR A 239 -19.76 54.12 -2.52
N ALA A 240 -19.91 53.09 -3.34
CA ALA A 240 -20.33 53.25 -4.74
C ALA A 240 -21.76 53.80 -4.86
N GLU A 241 -22.70 53.30 -4.05
CA GLU A 241 -24.08 53.81 -3.98
C GLU A 241 -24.10 55.29 -3.53
N LEU A 242 -23.28 55.67 -2.53
CA LEU A 242 -23.14 57.07 -2.11
C LEU A 242 -22.52 57.94 -3.20
N SER A 243 -21.54 57.45 -3.94
CA SER A 243 -20.97 58.16 -5.09
C SER A 243 -22.00 58.36 -6.19
N GLN A 244 -22.83 57.35 -6.49
CA GLN A 244 -23.92 57.46 -7.45
C GLN A 244 -24.96 58.48 -7.00
N ILE A 245 -25.43 58.41 -5.75
CA ILE A 245 -26.39 59.39 -5.20
C ILE A 245 -25.79 60.79 -5.23
N LYS A 246 -24.48 60.94 -4.99
CA LYS A 246 -23.80 62.24 -5.09
C LYS A 246 -23.77 62.74 -6.53
N GLU A 247 -23.53 61.88 -7.51
CA GLU A 247 -23.56 62.23 -8.94
C GLU A 247 -24.98 62.62 -9.38
N GLU A 248 -26.00 61.86 -8.99
CA GLU A 248 -27.41 62.20 -9.23
C GLU A 248 -27.80 63.53 -8.54
N MET A 249 -27.30 63.77 -7.32
CA MET A 249 -27.49 65.04 -6.61
C MET A 249 -26.78 66.21 -7.31
N GLU A 250 -25.60 65.98 -7.87
CA GLU A 250 -24.86 66.99 -8.63
C GLU A 250 -25.51 67.25 -9.99
N GLU A 251 -26.04 66.23 -10.66
CA GLU A 251 -26.80 66.36 -11.90
C GLU A 251 -28.13 67.09 -11.66
N THR A 252 -28.89 66.70 -10.63
CA THR A 252 -30.10 67.42 -10.23
C THR A 252 -29.77 68.84 -9.74
N GLY A 253 -28.65 69.02 -9.04
CA GLY A 253 -28.13 70.33 -8.64
C GLY A 253 -27.77 71.19 -9.84
N GLN A 254 -27.11 70.64 -10.86
CA GLN A 254 -26.83 71.32 -12.13
C GLN A 254 -28.10 71.60 -12.90
N ASN A 255 -29.05 70.68 -12.99
CA ASN A 255 -30.33 70.90 -13.67
C ASN A 255 -31.22 71.94 -12.96
N VAL A 256 -31.16 72.03 -11.63
CA VAL A 256 -31.87 73.06 -10.84
C VAL A 256 -31.16 74.41 -10.90
N THR A 257 -29.83 74.41 -10.98
CA THR A 257 -29.02 75.65 -11.08
C THR A 257 -28.93 76.18 -12.50
N ASP A 258 -29.05 75.30 -13.51
CA ASP A 258 -29.14 75.67 -14.91
C ASP A 258 -30.48 76.35 -15.12
N GLY A 259 -30.48 77.68 -15.01
CA GLY A 259 -31.59 78.53 -15.41
C GLY A 259 -31.88 78.45 -16.92
N GLY A 260 -31.16 77.65 -17.70
CA GLY A 260 -31.35 77.42 -19.13
C GLY A 260 -32.80 77.14 -19.55
N PRO A 261 -33.56 76.24 -18.88
CA PRO A 261 -34.99 76.04 -19.17
C PRO A 261 -35.80 77.30 -18.90
N LEU A 262 -35.51 78.02 -17.81
CA LEU A 262 -36.18 79.28 -17.46
C LEU A 262 -35.88 80.38 -18.49
N VAL A 263 -34.64 80.44 -18.98
CA VAL A 263 -34.22 81.37 -20.04
C VAL A 263 -34.85 81.01 -21.38
N LYS A 264 -34.97 79.71 -21.72
CA LYS A 264 -35.69 79.24 -22.92
C LYS A 264 -37.17 79.62 -22.87
N ILE A 265 -37.82 79.42 -21.72
CA ILE A 265 -39.21 79.85 -21.50
C ILE A 265 -39.31 81.37 -21.64
N LYS A 266 -38.43 82.13 -21.00
CA LYS A 266 -38.39 83.60 -21.13
C LYS A 266 -38.23 84.05 -22.58
N LYS A 267 -37.33 83.42 -23.35
CA LYS A 267 -37.11 83.73 -24.77
C LYS A 267 -38.33 83.41 -25.62
N ALA A 268 -39.01 82.29 -25.38
CA ALA A 268 -40.25 81.93 -26.06
C ALA A 268 -41.39 82.93 -25.74
N ILE A 269 -41.47 83.41 -24.50
CA ILE A 269 -42.41 84.46 -24.10
C ILE A 269 -42.09 85.78 -24.82
N GLU A 270 -40.81 86.17 -24.92
CA GLU A 270 -40.39 87.37 -25.66
C GLU A 270 -40.68 87.27 -27.16
N GLU A 271 -40.52 86.08 -27.75
CA GLU A 271 -40.87 85.82 -29.15
C GLU A 271 -42.38 85.88 -29.39
N LEU A 272 -43.17 85.24 -28.53
CA LEU A 272 -44.64 85.34 -28.57
C LEU A 272 -45.11 86.79 -28.43
N SER A 273 -44.49 87.56 -27.53
CA SER A 273 -44.81 88.98 -27.33
C SER A 273 -44.52 89.82 -28.58
N ARG A 274 -43.41 89.54 -29.28
CA ARG A 274 -43.09 90.17 -30.57
C ARG A 274 -44.08 89.76 -31.66
N ASP A 275 -44.49 88.50 -31.71
CA ASP A 275 -45.47 88.02 -32.68
C ASP A 275 -46.85 88.64 -32.45
N ILE A 276 -47.26 88.83 -31.19
CA ILE A 276 -48.49 89.56 -30.85
C ILE A 276 -48.43 90.98 -31.42
N ILE A 277 -47.36 91.73 -31.14
CA ILE A 277 -47.17 93.09 -31.67
C ILE A 277 -47.21 93.09 -33.21
N ARG A 278 -46.60 92.09 -33.85
CA ARG A 278 -46.58 91.97 -35.31
C ARG A 278 -47.97 91.71 -35.89
N VAL A 279 -48.74 90.84 -35.24
CA VAL A 279 -50.14 90.55 -35.61
C VAL A 279 -51.00 91.79 -35.40
N ASP A 280 -50.83 92.52 -34.30
CA ASP A 280 -51.55 93.78 -34.03
C ASP A 280 -51.29 94.84 -35.10
N VAL A 281 -50.03 95.04 -35.51
CA VAL A 281 -49.70 95.96 -36.62
C VAL A 281 -50.36 95.51 -37.92
N ARG A 282 -50.39 94.20 -38.18
CA ARG A 282 -51.01 93.66 -39.40
C ARG A 282 -52.53 93.83 -39.37
N ILE A 283 -53.16 93.64 -38.21
CA ILE A 283 -54.58 93.94 -37.98
C ILE A 283 -54.83 95.43 -38.24
N ALA A 284 -54.05 96.33 -37.65
CA ALA A 284 -54.21 97.78 -37.84
C ALA A 284 -54.06 98.22 -39.30
N VAL A 285 -53.11 97.65 -40.06
CA VAL A 285 -52.97 97.92 -41.50
C VAL A 285 -54.18 97.39 -42.27
N LEU A 286 -54.63 96.16 -41.98
CA LEU A 286 -55.82 95.59 -42.62
C LEU A 286 -57.08 96.40 -42.31
N GLU A 287 -57.24 96.86 -41.07
CA GLU A 287 -58.32 97.76 -40.64
C GLU A 287 -58.24 99.09 -41.40
N HIS A 288 -57.06 99.69 -41.52
CA HIS A 288 -56.86 100.93 -42.27
C HIS A 288 -57.14 100.74 -43.77
N THR A 289 -56.66 99.66 -44.40
CA THR A 289 -56.95 99.34 -45.81
C THR A 289 -58.44 99.07 -46.02
N LEU A 290 -59.11 98.39 -45.09
CA LEU A 290 -60.56 98.18 -45.11
C LEU A 290 -61.32 99.52 -44.95
N MET A 291 -60.88 100.39 -44.04
CA MET A 291 -61.47 101.71 -43.88
C MET A 291 -61.27 102.56 -45.15
N GLN A 292 -60.09 102.56 -45.75
CA GLN A 292 -59.84 103.23 -47.03
C GLN A 292 -60.69 102.65 -48.16
N SER A 293 -60.85 101.32 -48.24
CA SER A 293 -61.72 100.72 -49.25
C SER A 293 -63.18 101.12 -49.05
N LYS A 294 -63.67 101.16 -47.80
CA LYS A 294 -65.02 101.63 -47.47
C LYS A 294 -65.22 103.12 -47.76
N VAL A 295 -64.22 103.96 -47.51
CA VAL A 295 -64.26 105.39 -47.88
C VAL A 295 -64.31 105.53 -49.39
N ARG A 296 -63.45 104.80 -50.12
CA ARG A 296 -63.44 104.81 -51.59
C ARG A 296 -64.75 104.29 -52.18
N GLU A 297 -65.32 103.20 -51.66
CA GLU A 297 -66.63 102.69 -52.07
C GLU A 297 -67.74 103.72 -51.81
N LYS A 298 -67.64 104.49 -50.72
CA LYS A 298 -68.57 105.57 -50.43
C LYS A 298 -68.38 106.78 -51.36
N GLU A 299 -67.14 107.10 -51.75
CA GLU A 299 -66.83 108.12 -52.76
C GLU A 299 -67.34 107.70 -54.14
N GLU A 300 -67.07 106.46 -54.56
CA GLU A 300 -67.59 105.86 -55.80
C GLU A 300 -69.13 105.85 -55.81
N ALA A 301 -69.79 105.48 -54.71
CA ALA A 301 -71.25 105.54 -54.60
C ALA A 301 -71.81 106.99 -54.56
N ASN A 302 -70.99 107.98 -54.17
CA ASN A 302 -71.37 109.39 -54.18
C ASN A 302 -71.16 110.02 -55.57
N ASP A 303 -70.13 109.58 -56.30
CA ASP A 303 -69.90 109.91 -57.71
C ASP A 303 -70.97 109.28 -58.61
N GLU A 304 -71.37 108.03 -58.37
CA GLU A 304 -72.53 107.42 -59.05
C GLU A 304 -73.82 108.21 -58.78
N LYS A 305 -74.06 108.65 -57.54
CA LYS A 305 -75.20 109.53 -57.21
C LYS A 305 -75.13 110.90 -57.89
N ALA A 306 -73.93 111.46 -58.09
CA ALA A 306 -73.76 112.71 -58.85
C ALA A 306 -74.04 112.51 -60.34
N ASP A 307 -73.71 111.32 -60.90
CA ASP A 307 -74.00 110.95 -62.28
C ASP A 307 -75.50 110.67 -62.52
N TYR A 308 -76.21 110.14 -61.52
CA TYR A 308 -77.68 110.03 -61.54
C TYR A 308 -78.39 111.41 -61.50
N LEU A 309 -77.80 112.43 -60.88
CA LEU A 309 -78.38 113.79 -60.84
C LEU A 309 -78.11 114.62 -62.11
N LEU A 310 -77.28 114.11 -63.04
CA LEU A 310 -77.03 114.72 -64.35
C LEU A 310 -77.82 114.05 -65.49
N ASN A 311 -78.51 112.94 -65.22
CA ASN A 311 -79.30 112.17 -66.20
C ASN A 311 -80.77 111.98 -65.75
N GLU A 312 -81.46 113.04 -65.34
CA GLU A 312 -82.93 113.09 -65.38
C GLU A 312 -83.38 113.56 -66.78
N PRO A 313 -84.10 112.73 -67.56
CA PRO A 313 -84.81 113.18 -68.75
C PRO A 313 -86.23 113.64 -68.38
N ASP A 314 -86.57 114.87 -68.80
CA ASP A 314 -87.92 115.42 -68.85
C ASP A 314 -88.89 114.46 -69.57
N PHE A 315 -90.01 114.12 -68.93
CA PHE A 315 -91.24 113.70 -69.59
C PHE A 315 -92.48 114.17 -68.79
N ASP A 316 -93.45 114.68 -69.56
CA ASP A 316 -94.76 115.29 -69.21
C ASP A 316 -95.48 114.84 -67.93
#